data_AF-A0A085LR96-F1
#
_entry.id   AF-A0A085LR96-F1
#
_cell.length_a   1.000
_cell.length_b   1.000
_cell.length_c   1.000
_cell.angle_alpha   90.00
_cell.angle_beta   90.00
_cell.angle_gamma   90.00
#
_symmetry.space_group_name_H-M   'P 1'
#
loop_
_entity.id
_entity.type
_entity.pdbx_description
1 polymer ?
#
loop_
_entity_poly.entity_id
_entity_poly.type
_entity_poly.pdbx_seq_one_letter_code
_entity_poly.pdbx_strand_id
1 'polypeptide(L)'
;MIDFDLGKLMRWSFIIADVLRPILGADFLRHYNLLVDMNQHRHVDGATFTTAAGSLSATVTNALHGLHLPPNRGAALLARFPSLTSCMASNDPVLHTTRHYITTVGPPVFSRPRRLPPEKLRVAKHEFEIMAQMGIIRP
;
A
#
# COMPACT_ATOMS: atom_id res chain seq x y z
N MET A 1 -3.81 -5.77 -30.36
CA MET A 1 -2.96 -4.69 -30.92
C MET A 1 -3.69 -3.38 -30.66
N ILE A 2 -2.98 -2.33 -30.22
CA ILE A 2 -3.57 -1.04 -29.84
C ILE A 2 -2.83 0.07 -30.59
N ASP A 3 -3.57 1.09 -31.01
CA ASP A 3 -3.05 2.37 -31.48
C ASP A 3 -3.62 3.48 -30.60
N PHE A 4 -2.77 4.46 -30.29
CA PHE A 4 -3.13 5.64 -29.51
C PHE A 4 -2.97 6.92 -30.34
N ASP A 5 -2.88 6.84 -31.66
CA ASP A 5 -2.60 7.98 -32.53
C ASP A 5 -1.22 8.61 -32.25
N LEU A 6 -0.28 7.81 -31.75
CA LEU A 6 1.12 8.18 -31.53
C LEU A 6 2.00 7.85 -32.75
N GLY A 7 1.39 7.45 -33.87
CA GLY A 7 2.10 7.03 -35.08
C GLY A 7 2.83 5.68 -34.95
N LYS A 8 2.52 4.90 -33.91
CA LYS A 8 3.10 3.57 -33.68
C LYS A 8 2.04 2.57 -33.26
N LEU A 9 2.11 1.39 -33.86
CA LEU A 9 1.19 0.29 -33.60
C LEU A 9 1.77 -0.66 -32.54
N MET A 10 1.02 -0.90 -31.46
CA MET A 10 1.53 -1.55 -30.25
C MET A 10 0.99 -2.97 -30.15
N ARG A 11 1.86 -3.96 -30.27
CA ARG A 11 1.52 -5.40 -30.18
C ARG A 11 1.75 -5.92 -28.77
N TRP A 12 0.70 -6.43 -28.14
CA TRP A 12 0.77 -6.93 -26.78
C TRP A 12 -0.16 -8.13 -26.62
N SER A 13 0.23 -9.06 -25.76
CA SER A 13 -0.61 -10.20 -25.37
C SER A 13 -1.51 -9.75 -24.23
N PHE A 14 -2.82 -9.66 -24.50
CA PHE A 14 -3.79 -9.23 -23.52
C PHE A 14 -4.44 -10.42 -22.81
N ILE A 15 -4.71 -10.26 -21.52
CA ILE A 15 -5.56 -11.17 -20.76
C ILE A 15 -7.00 -10.72 -20.96
N ILE A 16 -7.89 -11.65 -21.33
CA ILE A 16 -9.33 -11.40 -21.39
C ILE A 16 -9.89 -11.56 -19.98
N ALA A 17 -10.36 -10.47 -19.39
CA ALA A 17 -10.99 -10.44 -18.08
C ALA A 17 -12.43 -9.96 -18.20
N ASP A 18 -13.32 -10.47 -17.34
CA ASP A 18 -14.70 -9.98 -17.21
C ASP A 18 -14.71 -8.65 -16.45
N VAL A 19 -14.37 -7.58 -17.16
CA VAL A 19 -14.32 -6.21 -16.64
C VAL A 19 -15.11 -5.28 -17.56
N LEU A 20 -15.85 -4.35 -16.95
CA LEU A 20 -16.64 -3.36 -17.70
C LEU A 20 -15.78 -2.39 -18.54
N ARG A 21 -14.50 -2.23 -18.18
CA ARG A 21 -13.56 -1.30 -18.82
C ARG A 21 -12.22 -1.97 -19.02
N PRO A 22 -11.61 -1.86 -20.22
CA PRO A 22 -10.24 -2.30 -20.43
C PRO A 22 -9.28 -1.56 -19.50
N ILE A 23 -8.30 -2.29 -18.97
CA ILE A 23 -7.27 -1.74 -18.08
C ILE A 23 -5.91 -1.99 -18.75
N LEU A 24 -5.05 -0.97 -18.70
CA LEU A 24 -3.65 -1.09 -19.10
C LEU A 24 -2.76 -0.96 -17.88
N GLY A 25 -1.89 -1.93 -17.70
CA GLY A 25 -0.93 -1.94 -16.61
C GLY A 25 0.27 -1.04 -16.87
N ALA A 26 1.01 -0.75 -15.80
CA ALA A 26 2.26 0.00 -15.87
C ALA A 26 3.37 -0.75 -16.64
N ASP A 27 3.26 -2.08 -16.74
CA ASP A 27 4.12 -2.94 -17.55
C ASP A 27 4.03 -2.62 -19.04
N PHE A 28 2.80 -2.48 -19.56
CA PHE A 28 2.55 -2.06 -20.94
C PHE A 28 3.11 -0.66 -21.19
N LEU A 29 2.82 0.30 -20.30
CA LEU A 29 3.30 1.68 -20.42
C LEU A 29 4.83 1.73 -20.46
N ARG A 30 5.49 0.98 -19.57
CA ARG A 30 6.95 0.89 -19.50
C ARG A 30 7.55 0.27 -20.76
N HIS A 31 6.98 -0.83 -21.26
CA HIS A 31 7.50 -1.53 -22.44
C HIS A 31 7.58 -0.61 -23.66
N TYR A 32 6.58 0.24 -23.82
CA TYR A 32 6.49 1.15 -24.96
C TYR A 32 6.94 2.58 -24.67
N ASN A 33 7.58 2.81 -23.52
CA ASN A 33 8.04 4.14 -23.09
C ASN A 33 6.93 5.20 -23.17
N LEU A 34 5.72 4.87 -22.69
CA LEU A 34 4.59 5.80 -22.64
C LEU A 34 4.55 6.52 -21.29
N LEU A 35 4.50 7.85 -21.34
CA LEU A 35 4.29 8.72 -20.20
C LEU A 35 2.83 9.17 -20.15
N VAL A 36 2.28 9.32 -18.94
CA VAL A 36 0.92 9.82 -18.72
C VAL A 36 1.00 11.21 -18.13
N ASP A 37 0.55 12.21 -18.88
CA ASP A 37 0.42 13.59 -18.42
C ASP A 37 -1.02 13.83 -17.98
N MET A 38 -1.24 13.68 -16.68
CA MET A 38 -2.55 13.83 -16.04
C MET A 38 -3.04 15.28 -16.02
N ASN A 39 -2.16 16.27 -16.13
CA ASN A 39 -2.56 17.68 -16.09
C ASN A 39 -3.09 18.15 -17.45
N GLN A 40 -2.53 17.61 -18.54
CA GLN A 40 -2.93 17.95 -19.90
C GLN A 40 -3.82 16.87 -20.53
N HIS A 41 -4.25 15.88 -19.75
CA HIS A 41 -5.08 14.75 -20.18
C HIS A 41 -4.52 14.09 -21.46
N ARG A 42 -3.23 13.74 -21.48
CA ARG A 42 -2.58 13.21 -22.69
C ARG A 42 -1.59 12.10 -22.37
N HIS A 43 -1.35 11.25 -23.36
CA HIS A 43 -0.26 10.27 -23.35
C HIS A 43 0.89 10.82 -24.19
N VAL A 44 2.12 10.64 -23.73
CA VAL A 44 3.33 11.12 -24.40
C VAL A 44 4.23 9.94 -24.70
N ASP A 45 4.71 9.84 -25.93
CA ASP A 45 5.80 8.93 -26.27
C ASP A 45 7.11 9.47 -25.69
N GLY A 46 7.76 8.72 -24.81
CA GLY A 46 8.98 9.16 -24.14
C GLY A 46 10.23 9.17 -25.04
N ALA A 47 10.17 8.63 -26.25
CA ALA A 47 11.26 8.65 -27.22
C ALA A 47 11.09 9.77 -28.25
N THR A 48 9.89 9.97 -28.78
CA THR A 48 9.61 10.97 -29.83
C THR A 48 8.94 12.24 -29.31
N PHE A 49 8.48 12.25 -28.06
CA PHE A 49 7.68 13.32 -27.46
C PHE A 49 6.36 13.62 -28.20
N THR A 50 5.93 12.73 -29.10
CA THR A 50 4.61 12.84 -29.72
C THR A 50 3.53 12.62 -28.68
N THR A 51 2.45 13.39 -28.78
CA THR A 51 1.37 13.36 -27.80
C THR A 51 0.07 12.91 -28.42
N ALA A 52 -0.66 12.09 -27.68
CA ALA A 52 -2.02 11.68 -28.01
C ALA A 52 -2.98 12.22 -26.96
N ALA A 53 -4.08 12.82 -27.41
CA ALA A 53 -5.11 13.33 -26.52
C ALA A 53 -5.80 12.16 -25.81
N GLY A 54 -5.84 12.22 -24.49
CA GLY A 54 -6.68 11.37 -23.66
C GLY A 54 -8.00 12.06 -23.35
N SER A 55 -9.03 11.28 -23.06
CA SER A 55 -10.25 11.79 -22.46
C SER A 55 -10.39 11.23 -21.05
N LEU A 56 -10.70 12.10 -20.08
CA LEU A 56 -11.08 11.65 -18.76
C LEU A 56 -12.49 11.07 -18.84
N SER A 57 -12.64 9.80 -18.46
CA SER A 57 -13.97 9.21 -18.31
C SER A 57 -14.63 9.82 -17.07
N ALA A 58 -15.79 10.45 -17.23
CA ALA A 58 -16.58 11.06 -16.15
C ALA A 58 -17.13 10.05 -15.12
N THR A 59 -16.83 8.76 -15.29
CA THR A 59 -17.26 7.72 -14.37
C THR A 59 -16.24 7.63 -13.25
N VAL A 60 -16.70 7.98 -12.06
CA VAL A 60 -16.02 7.67 -10.81
C VAL A 60 -15.89 6.14 -10.74
N THR A 61 -14.74 5.61 -11.15
CA THR A 61 -14.35 4.28 -10.68
C THR A 61 -14.16 4.44 -9.18
N ASN A 62 -14.86 3.63 -8.37
CA ASN A 62 -14.59 3.48 -6.94
C ASN A 62 -13.22 2.81 -6.72
N ALA A 63 -12.18 3.28 -7.41
CA ALA A 63 -10.81 2.94 -7.15
C ALA A 63 -10.51 3.49 -5.76
N LEU A 64 -10.17 2.57 -4.85
CA LEU A 64 -9.86 2.83 -3.46
C LEU A 64 -8.85 3.98 -3.35
N HIS A 65 -9.33 5.16 -2.97
CA HIS A 65 -8.50 6.30 -2.59
C HIS A 65 -8.69 6.56 -1.10
N GLY A 66 -7.66 6.21 -0.33
CA GLY A 66 -7.48 6.56 1.07
C GLY A 66 -8.35 5.79 2.06
N LEU A 67 -7.86 5.67 3.29
CA LEU A 67 -8.61 5.18 4.47
C LEU A 67 -9.83 6.06 4.82
N HIS A 68 -10.00 7.21 4.16
CA HIS A 68 -11.17 8.06 4.30
C HIS A 68 -12.17 7.77 3.16
N LEU A 69 -12.90 6.66 3.27
CA LEU A 69 -13.97 6.36 2.34
C LEU A 69 -15.16 7.30 2.62
N PRO A 70 -15.69 8.05 1.63
CA PRO A 70 -17.01 8.65 1.75
C PRO A 70 -18.06 7.57 2.06
N PRO A 71 -19.18 7.89 2.72
CA PRO A 71 -20.15 6.89 3.20
C PRO A 71 -20.65 6.03 2.05
N ASN A 72 -20.07 4.85 1.94
CA ASN A 72 -20.36 3.87 0.91
C ASN A 72 -20.44 2.49 1.56
N ARG A 73 -20.84 1.47 0.79
CA ARG A 73 -21.00 0.10 1.30
C ARG A 73 -19.73 -0.45 1.95
N GLY A 74 -18.54 -0.07 1.45
CA GLY A 74 -17.25 -0.46 2.03
C GLY A 74 -16.98 0.20 3.38
N ALA A 75 -17.24 1.50 3.50
CA ALA A 75 -17.13 2.21 4.78
C ALA A 75 -18.10 1.62 5.83
N ALA A 76 -19.34 1.34 5.44
CA ALA A 76 -20.32 0.70 6.31
C ALA A 76 -19.91 -0.73 6.71
N LEU A 77 -19.24 -1.47 5.83
CA LEU A 77 -18.72 -2.80 6.13
C LEU A 77 -17.55 -2.74 7.11
N LEU A 78 -16.57 -1.85 6.89
CA LEU A 78 -15.43 -1.68 7.79
C LEU A 78 -15.87 -1.19 9.17
N ALA A 79 -16.88 -0.31 9.24
CA ALA A 79 -17.47 0.13 10.50
C ALA A 79 -18.09 -1.02 11.33
N ARG A 80 -18.48 -2.13 10.70
CA ARG A 80 -18.95 -3.34 11.40
C ARG A 80 -17.81 -4.18 11.99
N PHE A 81 -16.56 -3.96 11.54
CA PHE A 81 -15.38 -4.71 11.97
C PHE A 81 -14.23 -3.76 12.37
N PRO A 82 -14.42 -2.92 13.40
CA PRO A 82 -13.43 -1.92 13.81
C PRO A 82 -12.07 -2.53 14.20
N SER A 83 -12.05 -3.79 14.64
CA SER A 83 -10.84 -4.55 14.96
C SER A 83 -9.91 -4.76 13.76
N LEU A 84 -10.43 -4.78 12.53
CA LEU A 84 -9.61 -4.92 11.31
C LEU A 84 -8.89 -3.62 10.93
N THR A 85 -9.39 -2.48 11.38
CA THR A 85 -8.85 -1.15 11.06
C THR A 85 -8.09 -0.51 12.22
N SER A 86 -8.11 -1.12 13.40
CA SER A 86 -7.35 -0.65 14.56
C SER A 86 -5.88 -1.04 14.40
N CYS A 87 -4.99 -0.05 14.26
CA CYS A 87 -3.54 -0.28 14.19
C CYS A 87 -2.88 -0.57 15.55
N MET A 88 -3.62 -0.36 16.64
CA MET A 88 -3.13 -0.60 18.00
C MET A 88 -3.45 -2.03 18.39
N ALA A 89 -2.45 -2.74 18.96
CA ALA A 89 -2.63 -4.06 19.54
C ALA A 89 -3.86 -4.04 20.45
N SER A 90 -4.92 -4.70 20.02
CA SER A 90 -6.09 -4.89 20.85
C SER A 90 -5.64 -5.69 22.06
N ASN A 91 -5.97 -5.23 23.28
CA ASN A 91 -5.88 -6.04 24.49
C ASN A 91 -6.81 -7.28 24.45
N ASP A 92 -7.48 -7.51 23.32
CA ASP A 92 -8.29 -8.67 23.07
C ASP A 92 -7.44 -9.94 23.22
N PRO A 93 -7.93 -10.93 23.97
CA PRO A 93 -7.24 -12.19 24.11
C PRO A 93 -7.09 -12.85 22.74
N VAL A 94 -5.88 -13.32 22.43
CA VAL A 94 -5.60 -14.11 21.24
C VAL A 94 -6.50 -15.35 21.27
N LEU A 95 -7.42 -15.45 20.30
CA LEU A 95 -8.45 -16.49 20.27
C LEU A 95 -7.91 -17.88 19.88
N HIS A 96 -6.68 -17.97 19.37
CA HIS A 96 -6.05 -19.22 18.97
C HIS A 96 -4.99 -19.69 19.96
N THR A 97 -4.79 -21.00 20.06
CA THR A 97 -3.80 -21.60 20.96
C THR A 97 -2.37 -21.64 20.39
N THR A 98 -2.18 -21.19 19.14
CA THR A 98 -0.87 -21.18 18.47
C THR A 98 0.12 -20.31 19.23
N ARG A 99 1.29 -20.87 19.55
CA ARG A 99 2.42 -20.17 20.17
C ARG A 99 3.64 -20.25 19.27
N HIS A 100 4.34 -19.13 19.09
CA HIS A 100 5.61 -19.09 18.38
C HIS A 100 6.75 -19.44 19.34
N TYR A 101 7.69 -20.28 18.89
CA TYR A 101 8.89 -20.63 19.63
C TYR A 101 10.12 -20.32 18.78
N ILE A 102 11.10 -19.65 19.38
CA ILE A 102 12.42 -19.43 18.78
C ILE A 102 13.34 -20.53 19.32
N THR A 103 13.80 -21.41 18.43
CA THR A 103 14.75 -22.46 18.80
C THR A 103 16.14 -21.84 18.93
N THR A 104 16.73 -21.92 20.12
CA THR A 104 18.09 -21.42 20.38
C THR A 104 19.02 -22.58 20.73
N VAL A 105 20.32 -22.44 20.40
CA VAL A 105 21.37 -23.40 20.71
C VAL A 105 22.50 -22.67 21.42
N GLY A 106 23.02 -23.24 22.50
CA GLY A 106 24.09 -22.65 23.30
C GLY A 106 23.60 -21.74 24.44
N PRO A 107 24.54 -21.15 25.21
CA PRO A 107 24.22 -20.32 26.37
C PRO A 107 23.68 -18.92 25.98
N PRO A 108 22.89 -18.26 26.86
CA PRO A 108 22.46 -16.89 26.65
C PRO A 108 23.64 -15.92 26.51
N VAL A 109 23.55 -15.00 25.55
CA VAL A 109 24.56 -13.96 25.31
C VAL A 109 24.09 -12.64 25.92
N PHE A 110 24.97 -11.98 26.67
CA PHE A 110 24.72 -10.65 27.23
C PHE A 110 25.61 -9.60 26.56
N SER A 111 25.02 -8.44 26.25
CA SER A 111 25.76 -7.25 25.81
C SER A 111 25.41 -6.07 26.72
N ARG A 112 26.41 -5.27 27.07
CA ARG A 112 26.17 -4.03 27.82
C ARG A 112 25.34 -3.04 26.99
N PRO A 113 24.28 -2.44 27.55
CA PRO A 113 23.53 -1.39 26.86
C PRO A 113 24.43 -0.21 26.50
N ARG A 114 24.27 0.32 25.29
CA ARG A 114 24.95 1.54 24.85
C ARG A 114 24.18 2.77 25.31
N ARG A 115 24.89 3.86 25.62
CA ARG A 115 24.27 5.13 25.99
C ARG A 115 23.53 5.73 24.79
N LEU A 116 22.30 6.17 25.00
CA LEU A 116 21.56 6.98 24.04
C LEU A 116 21.74 8.48 24.40
N PRO A 117 21.78 9.37 23.39
CA PRO A 117 21.66 10.81 23.63
C PRO A 117 20.38 11.13 24.42
N PRO A 118 20.36 12.18 25.27
CA PRO A 118 19.25 12.46 26.18
C PRO A 118 17.88 12.57 25.49
N GLU A 119 17.82 13.20 24.32
CA GLU A 119 16.60 13.34 23.53
C GLU A 119 16.03 11.99 23.09
N LYS A 120 16.88 11.12 22.51
CA LYS A 120 16.48 9.78 22.06
C LYS A 120 16.09 8.89 23.24
N LEU A 121 16.80 9.02 24.37
CA LEU A 121 16.47 8.29 25.59
C LEU A 121 15.07 8.66 26.12
N ARG A 122 14.73 9.96 26.10
CA ARG A 122 13.40 10.44 26.51
C ARG A 122 12.29 9.86 25.64
N VAL A 123 12.46 9.91 24.31
CA VAL A 123 11.49 9.36 23.36
C VAL A 123 11.34 7.84 23.53
N ALA A 124 12.46 7.11 23.62
CA ALA A 124 12.43 5.67 23.81
C ALA A 124 11.71 5.27 25.10
N LYS A 125 12.02 5.94 26.23
CA LYS A 125 11.34 5.66 27.51
C LYS A 125 9.83 5.85 27.42
N HIS A 126 9.38 6.94 26.81
CA HIS A 126 7.95 7.20 26.64
C HIS A 126 7.26 6.10 25.81
N GLU A 127 7.88 5.68 24.72
CA GLU A 127 7.34 4.60 23.89
C GLU A 127 7.30 3.25 24.62
N PHE A 128 8.35 2.91 25.37
CA PHE A 128 8.39 1.69 26.19
C PHE A 128 7.34 1.73 27.31
N GLU A 129 7.06 2.90 27.91
CA GLU A 129 5.97 3.06 28.88
C GLU A 129 4.60 2.78 28.24
N ILE A 130 4.36 3.30 27.03
CA ILE A 130 3.13 3.01 26.27
C ILE A 130 3.01 1.52 25.98
N MET A 131 4.07 0.86 25.50
CA MET A 131 4.09 -0.58 25.23
C MET A 131 3.83 -1.41 26.49
N ALA A 132 4.33 -0.98 27.65
CA ALA A 132 4.09 -1.65 28.92
C ALA A 132 2.63 -1.51 29.36
N GLN A 133 2.04 -0.32 29.21
CA GLN A 133 0.61 -0.08 29.48
C GLN A 133 -0.29 -0.91 28.55
N MET A 134 0.14 -1.13 27.30
CA MET A 134 -0.54 -2.00 26.32
C MET A 134 -0.27 -3.50 26.53
N GLY A 135 0.54 -3.90 27.53
CA GLY A 135 0.85 -5.31 27.80
C GLY A 135 1.70 -6.01 26.73
N ILE A 136 2.31 -5.26 25.79
CA ILE A 136 3.19 -5.79 24.74
C ILE A 136 4.53 -6.24 25.34
N ILE A 137 5.04 -5.47 26.30
CA ILE A 137 6.27 -5.77 27.04
C ILE A 137 5.97 -5.94 28.52
N ARG A 138 6.90 -6.59 29.24
CA ARG A 138 6.81 -6.89 30.67
C ARG A 138 8.18 -6.69 31.34
N PRO A 139 8.23 -6.24 32.62
CA PRO A 139 9.47 -6.08 33.38
C PRO A 139 10.28 -7.37 33.52
#